data_AF-A0A959H969-F1
#
_entry.id   AF-A0A959H969-F1
#
_cell.length_a   1.000
_cell.length_b   1.000
_cell.length_c   1.000
_cell.angle_alpha   90.00
_cell.angle_beta   90.00
_cell.angle_gamma   90.00
#
_symmetry.space_group_name_H-M   'P 1'
#
loop_
_entity.id
_entity.type
_entity.pdbx_description
1 polymer ?
#
loop_
_entity_poly.entity_id
_entity_poly.type
_entity_poly.pdbx_seq_one_letter_code
_entity_poly.pdbx_strand_id
1 'polypeptide(L)'
;LFPKLLCGFGWEAPVPQSLVLPDKEKTECRQLLEAVIRNWPALKNTSPDGLRGAFLQRPGLISWKEGQQAWMLRVERKAQDLLLDRIPWSYSVLKFKWMQQMILVEW
;
A
#
# COMPACT_ATOMS: atom_id res chain seq x y z
N LEU A 1 -0.86 6.54 10.74
CA LEU A 1 -2.33 6.60 10.51
C LEU A 1 -2.78 5.62 9.43
N PHE A 2 -2.17 5.61 8.24
CA PHE A 2 -2.56 4.70 7.15
C PHE A 2 -2.65 3.20 7.53
N PRO A 3 -1.71 2.60 8.28
CA PRO A 3 -1.83 1.18 8.66
C PRO A 3 -3.07 0.89 9.50
N LYS A 4 -3.46 1.80 10.42
CA LYS A 4 -4.70 1.66 11.19
C LYS A 4 -5.92 1.61 10.27
N LEU A 5 -5.96 2.51 9.27
CA LEU A 5 -7.03 2.55 8.29
C LEU A 5 -7.12 1.25 7.46
N LEU A 6 -5.99 0.74 6.95
CA LEU A 6 -5.93 -0.52 6.20
C LEU A 6 -6.41 -1.73 7.02
N CYS A 7 -6.04 -1.77 8.29
CA CYS A 7 -6.41 -2.85 9.21
C CYS A 7 -7.81 -2.68 9.82
N GLY A 8 -8.54 -1.59 9.50
CA GLY A 8 -9.87 -1.33 10.05
C GLY A 8 -9.88 -0.96 11.54
N PHE A 9 -8.75 -0.50 12.09
CA PHE A 9 -8.68 -0.04 13.48
C PHE A 9 -9.29 1.35 13.63
N GLY A 10 -9.96 1.58 14.76
CA GLY A 10 -10.42 2.91 15.16
C GLY A 10 -9.24 3.87 15.37
N TRP A 11 -9.47 5.18 15.15
CA TRP A 11 -8.44 6.20 15.26
C TRP A 11 -7.80 6.25 16.66
N GLU A 12 -8.66 6.22 17.68
CA GLU A 12 -8.35 6.19 19.12
C GLU A 12 -7.80 4.83 19.59
N ALA A 13 -7.93 3.77 18.79
CA ALA A 13 -7.54 2.43 19.23
C ALA A 13 -6.03 2.38 19.49
N PRO A 14 -5.57 1.98 20.69
CA PRO A 14 -4.15 1.87 20.97
C PRO A 14 -3.56 0.75 20.10
N VAL A 15 -2.35 0.98 19.61
CA VAL A 15 -1.54 -0.03 18.93
C VAL A 15 -0.23 -0.19 19.69
N PRO A 16 0.33 -1.41 19.80
CA PRO A 16 1.62 -1.61 20.44
C PRO A 16 2.68 -0.67 19.86
N GLN A 17 3.41 0.03 20.73
CA GLN A 17 4.47 0.94 20.31
C GLN A 17 5.66 0.21 19.69
N SER A 18 5.88 -1.03 20.13
CA SER A 18 6.86 -1.94 19.55
C SER A 18 6.23 -3.29 19.28
N LEU A 19 6.65 -3.89 18.17
CA LEU A 19 6.27 -5.22 17.76
C LEU A 19 7.52 -5.89 17.18
N VAL A 20 7.94 -7.00 17.78
CA VAL A 20 8.97 -7.85 17.20
C VAL A 20 8.30 -8.76 16.20
N LEU A 21 8.48 -8.47 14.91
CA LEU A 21 7.98 -9.35 13.86
C LEU A 21 8.79 -10.66 13.84
N PRO A 22 8.14 -11.83 13.90
CA PRO A 22 8.78 -13.12 13.69
C PRO A 22 9.51 -13.18 12.34
N ASP A 23 10.65 -13.87 12.29
CA ASP A 23 11.43 -13.97 11.05
C ASP A 23 10.70 -14.71 9.93
N LYS A 24 9.77 -15.60 10.29
CA LYS A 24 8.83 -16.21 9.34
C LYS A 24 7.99 -15.16 8.62
N GLU A 25 7.36 -14.24 9.35
CA GLU A 25 6.53 -13.18 8.75
C GLU A 25 7.36 -12.23 7.88
N LYS A 26 8.57 -11.86 8.33
CA LYS A 26 9.50 -11.06 7.51
C LYS A 26 9.86 -11.77 6.20
N THR A 27 10.04 -13.07 6.25
CA THR A 27 10.35 -13.89 5.08
C THR A 27 9.18 -13.94 4.11
N GLU A 28 7.95 -14.15 4.61
CA GLU A 28 6.73 -14.11 3.79
C GLU A 28 6.53 -12.73 3.14
N CYS A 29 6.74 -11.64 3.89
CA CYS A 29 6.70 -10.29 3.33
C CYS A 29 7.74 -10.07 2.24
N ARG A 30 8.96 -10.63 2.38
CA ARG A 30 9.99 -10.55 1.33
C ARG A 30 9.57 -11.31 0.08
N GLN A 31 9.07 -12.54 0.25
CA GLN A 31 8.58 -13.36 -0.86
C GLN A 31 7.42 -12.69 -1.61
N LEU A 32 6.54 -11.98 -0.89
CA LEU A 32 5.47 -11.19 -1.50
C LEU A 32 6.03 -10.06 -2.39
N LEU A 33 7.04 -9.33 -1.93
CA LEU A 33 7.65 -8.26 -2.73
C LEU A 33 8.34 -8.81 -3.98
N GLU A 34 9.04 -9.94 -3.84
CA GLU A 34 9.62 -10.63 -4.99
C GLU A 34 8.55 -11.12 -5.96
N ALA A 35 7.41 -11.62 -5.46
CA ALA A 35 6.27 -11.98 -6.29
C ALA A 35 5.69 -10.77 -7.04
N VAL A 36 5.57 -9.61 -6.39
CA VAL A 36 5.15 -8.36 -7.04
C VAL A 36 6.11 -8.00 -8.18
N ILE A 37 7.43 -8.06 -7.94
CA ILE A 37 8.45 -7.77 -8.97
C ILE A 37 8.33 -8.76 -10.14
N ARG A 38 8.25 -10.06 -9.86
CA ARG A 38 8.12 -11.10 -10.91
C ARG A 38 6.86 -10.90 -11.76
N ASN A 39 5.74 -10.53 -11.13
CA ASN A 39 4.47 -10.35 -11.81
C ASN A 39 4.27 -8.94 -12.39
N TRP A 40 5.23 -8.02 -12.21
CA TRP A 40 5.21 -6.69 -12.82
C TRP A 40 6.46 -6.50 -13.68
N PRO A 41 6.49 -7.05 -14.92
CA PRO A 41 7.70 -7.15 -15.74
C PRO A 41 8.37 -5.80 -16.04
N ALA A 42 7.62 -4.70 -15.97
CA ALA A 42 8.14 -3.35 -16.13
C ALA A 42 9.23 -2.97 -15.10
N LEU A 43 9.24 -3.62 -13.94
CA LEU A 43 10.25 -3.42 -12.89
C LEU A 43 11.59 -4.11 -13.18
N LYS A 44 11.65 -5.05 -14.14
CA LYS A 44 12.88 -5.76 -14.52
C LYS A 44 13.62 -6.31 -13.28
N ASN A 45 14.87 -5.90 -13.07
CA ASN A 45 15.76 -6.36 -12.00
C ASN A 45 15.68 -5.49 -10.73
N THR A 46 14.56 -4.79 -10.51
CA THR A 46 14.36 -4.00 -9.29
C THR A 46 14.40 -4.91 -8.07
N SER A 47 15.15 -4.52 -7.03
CA SER A 47 15.18 -5.26 -5.77
C SER A 47 13.92 -4.98 -4.92
N PRO A 48 13.58 -5.82 -3.94
CA PRO A 48 12.49 -5.55 -2.99
C PRO A 48 12.60 -4.18 -2.30
N ASP A 49 13.81 -3.73 -1.97
CA ASP A 49 14.03 -2.42 -1.37
C ASP A 49 13.85 -1.28 -2.39
N GLY A 50 14.25 -1.50 -3.64
CA GLY A 50 13.96 -0.58 -4.74
C GLY A 50 12.46 -0.39 -4.95
N LEU A 51 11.68 -1.49 -4.96
CA LEU A 51 10.22 -1.45 -5.02
C LEU A 51 9.63 -0.65 -3.84
N ARG A 52 10.10 -0.93 -2.62
CA ARG A 52 9.64 -0.21 -1.42
C ARG A 52 9.88 1.29 -1.54
N GLY A 53 11.10 1.72 -1.83
CA GLY A 53 11.44 3.14 -1.90
C GLY A 53 10.80 3.86 -3.08
N ALA A 54 10.67 3.19 -4.22
CA ALA A 54 10.13 3.82 -5.43
C ALA A 54 8.60 3.98 -5.37
N PHE A 55 7.88 3.02 -4.78
CA PHE A 55 6.42 2.96 -4.85
C PHE A 55 5.70 2.84 -3.50
N LEU A 56 6.22 2.10 -2.51
CA LEU A 56 5.45 1.83 -1.28
C LEU A 56 5.69 2.85 -0.16
N GLN A 57 6.91 3.38 -0.06
CA GLN A 57 7.33 4.33 0.97
C GLN A 57 7.32 5.75 0.40
N ARG A 58 6.10 6.26 0.25
CA ARG A 58 5.82 7.54 -0.41
C ARG A 58 5.11 8.49 0.54
N PRO A 59 5.38 9.80 0.46
CA PRO A 59 4.50 10.79 1.05
C PRO A 59 3.09 10.62 0.45
N GLY A 60 2.09 10.72 1.30
CA GLY A 60 0.70 10.63 0.89
C GLY A 60 -0.24 11.37 1.83
N LEU A 61 -1.38 11.78 1.29
CA LEU A 61 -2.45 12.46 1.99
C LEU A 61 -3.69 11.58 2.04
N ILE A 62 -4.24 11.39 3.23
CA ILE A 62 -5.51 10.71 3.45
C ILE A 62 -6.58 11.78 3.70
N SER A 63 -7.69 11.71 2.96
CA SER A 63 -8.84 12.59 3.16
C SER A 63 -10.15 11.80 3.07
N TRP A 64 -11.16 12.26 3.78
CA TRP A 64 -12.51 11.71 3.67
C TRP A 64 -13.25 12.37 2.50
N LYS A 65 -13.93 11.57 1.67
CA LYS A 65 -14.76 12.04 0.56
C LYS A 65 -16.23 11.76 0.85
N GLU A 66 -16.94 12.75 1.38
CA GLU A 66 -18.34 12.61 1.80
C GLU A 66 -19.24 12.09 0.68
N GLY A 67 -19.14 12.64 -0.53
CA GLY A 67 -19.98 12.25 -1.67
C GLY A 67 -19.80 10.79 -2.13
N GLN A 68 -18.66 10.16 -1.82
CA GLN A 68 -18.38 8.75 -2.15
C GLN A 68 -18.45 7.83 -0.94
N GLN A 69 -18.65 8.40 0.26
CA GLN A 69 -18.55 7.69 1.54
C GLN A 69 -17.30 6.80 1.63
N ALA A 70 -16.17 7.31 1.15
CA ALA A 70 -14.92 6.57 1.03
C ALA A 70 -13.73 7.42 1.48
N TRP A 71 -12.65 6.73 1.85
CA TRP A 71 -11.36 7.36 2.06
C TRP A 71 -10.67 7.58 0.71
N MET A 72 -9.96 8.69 0.57
CA MET A 72 -9.12 9.00 -0.57
C MET A 72 -7.66 9.07 -0.12
N LEU A 73 -6.82 8.19 -0.65
CA LEU A 73 -5.38 8.22 -0.52
C LEU A 73 -4.77 8.83 -1.77
N ARG A 74 -4.12 9.98 -1.62
CA ARG A 74 -3.33 10.62 -2.68
C ARG A 74 -1.85 10.39 -2.41
N VAL A 75 -1.17 9.74 -3.34
CA VAL A 75 0.27 9.52 -3.27
C VAL A 75 0.98 10.64 -4.02
N GLU A 76 2.14 11.08 -3.53
CA GLU A 76 2.96 12.04 -4.25
C GLU A 76 3.44 11.44 -5.59
N ARG A 77 3.21 12.16 -6.69
CA ARG A 77 3.64 11.77 -8.04
C ARG A 77 5.15 11.88 -8.25
N LYS A 78 5.74 10.89 -8.90
CA LYS A 78 7.11 10.90 -9.44
C LYS A 78 7.20 10.25 -10.81
N ALA A 79 8.32 10.48 -11.49
CA ALA A 79 8.56 10.00 -12.85
C ALA A 79 8.42 8.48 -13.00
N GLN A 80 8.81 7.69 -11.99
CA GLN A 80 8.67 6.23 -12.03
C GLN A 80 7.21 5.73 -12.06
N ASP A 81 6.23 6.57 -11.73
CA ASP A 81 4.81 6.18 -11.69
C ASP A 81 4.27 5.83 -13.09
N LEU A 82 4.95 6.24 -14.16
CA LEU A 82 4.70 5.77 -15.53
C LEU A 82 4.74 4.24 -15.66
N LEU A 83 5.43 3.54 -14.75
CA LEU A 83 5.46 2.09 -14.74
C LEU A 83 4.15 1.46 -14.26
N LEU A 84 3.32 2.21 -13.51
CA LEU A 84 2.04 1.74 -12.99
C LEU A 84 1.04 1.44 -14.10
N ASP A 85 1.15 2.08 -15.26
CA ASP A 85 0.34 1.76 -16.45
C ASP A 85 0.57 0.32 -16.95
N ARG A 86 1.62 -0.34 -16.48
CA ARG A 86 2.01 -1.70 -16.86
C ARG A 86 1.79 -2.72 -15.75
N ILE A 87 1.13 -2.34 -14.66
CA ILE A 87 0.82 -3.27 -13.58
C ILE A 87 -0.42 -4.11 -13.95
N PRO A 88 -0.37 -5.45 -13.85
CA PRO A 88 -1.46 -6.29 -14.37
C PRO A 88 -2.65 -6.46 -13.42
N TRP A 89 -2.74 -5.67 -12.35
CA TRP A 89 -3.84 -5.72 -11.38
C TRP A 89 -4.30 -4.31 -10.98
N SER A 90 -5.51 -4.21 -10.43
CA SER A 90 -6.02 -2.94 -9.91
C SER A 90 -5.32 -2.54 -8.62
N TYR A 91 -4.97 -1.25 -8.51
CA TYR A 91 -4.41 -0.63 -7.31
C TYR A 91 -5.20 0.60 -6.85
N SER A 92 -6.21 1.02 -7.62
CA SER A 92 -6.97 2.26 -7.39
C SER A 92 -8.08 2.13 -6.35
N VAL A 93 -8.46 0.90 -5.96
CA VAL A 93 -9.50 0.63 -4.97
C VAL A 93 -9.04 -0.45 -3.99
N LEU A 94 -9.03 -0.13 -2.71
CA LEU A 94 -8.71 -1.05 -1.63
C LEU A 94 -9.95 -1.26 -0.74
N LYS A 95 -10.43 -2.50 -0.67
CA LYS A 95 -11.54 -2.90 0.21
C LYS A 95 -11.32 -4.32 0.70
N PHE A 96 -10.80 -4.46 1.92
CA PHE A 96 -10.70 -5.76 2.59
C PHE A 96 -11.98 -6.07 3.38
N LYS A 97 -12.19 -7.35 3.67
CA LYS A 97 -13.43 -7.84 4.34
C LYS A 97 -13.68 -7.19 5.71
N TRP A 98 -12.64 -6.74 6.39
CA TRP A 98 -12.71 -6.11 7.72
C TRP A 98 -12.82 -4.57 7.68
N MET A 99 -12.74 -3.96 6.50
CA MET A 99 -12.81 -2.49 6.40
C MET A 99 -14.27 -2.03 6.36
N GLN A 100 -14.59 -0.98 7.12
CA GLN A 100 -15.92 -0.35 7.09
C GLN A 100 -16.16 0.37 5.76
N GLN A 101 -15.21 1.21 5.33
CA GLN A 101 -15.26 1.93 4.06
C GLN A 101 -14.06 1.58 3.18
N MET A 102 -14.23 1.69 1.86
CA MET A 102 -13.13 1.49 0.92
C MET A 102 -12.17 2.67 0.93
N ILE A 103 -10.97 2.45 0.39
CA ILE A 103 -10.01 3.49 0.07
C ILE A 103 -9.89 3.57 -1.45
N LEU A 104 -10.13 4.75 -1.99
CA LEU A 104 -9.78 5.11 -3.36
C LEU A 104 -8.35 5.63 -3.36
N VAL A 105 -7.54 5.16 -4.30
CA VAL A 105 -6.13 5.50 -4.40
C VAL A 105 -5.91 6.29 -5.68
N GLU A 106 -5.44 7.52 -5.52
CA GLU A 106 -4.93 8.38 -6.57
C GLU A 106 -3.41 8.37 -6.48
N TRP A 107 -2.77 7.80 -7.50
CA TRP A 107 -1.32 7.73 -7.62
C TRP A 107 -0.79 8.83 -8.55
#